data_AF-A0A8H3FQ27-F1
#
_entry.id   AF-A0A8H3FQ27-F1
#
_cell.length_a   1.000
_cell.length_b   1.000
_cell.length_c   1.000
_cell.angle_alpha   90.00
_cell.angle_beta   90.00
_cell.angle_gamma   90.00
#
_symmetry.space_group_name_H-M   'P 1'
#
loop_
_entity.id
_entity.type
_entity.pdbx_description
1 polymer ?
#
loop_
_entity_poly.entity_id
_entity_poly.type
_entity_poly.pdbx_seq_one_letter_code
_entity_poly.pdbx_strand_id
1 'polypeptide(L)'
;MAVPRQSQLYPGLSVNIVLKADQRSGKLTTGQIADILTKGDHPRGIKVRLTDGRIGRVQSLLPSSSPSFVAPQTSHGHIEPPSHHNGFARADSDSRPRGFQQDVRTDGHDPAALPEMGSLADYIKAPRKKKQARASQPSLVQPESTAQAELEVEFPGLDSALIAAILADHGDVGSARDTLRTLC
;
A
#
# COMPACT_ATOMS: atom_id res chain seq x y z
N MET A 1 -12.25 18.26 4.26
CA MET A 1 -11.07 18.61 3.44
C MET A 1 -11.26 17.99 2.06
N ALA A 2 -11.04 18.76 1.00
CA ALA A 2 -11.16 18.23 -0.36
C ALA A 2 -10.00 17.26 -0.63
N VAL A 3 -10.32 16.01 -0.93
CA VAL A 3 -9.34 15.01 -1.34
C VAL A 3 -8.89 15.37 -2.76
N PRO A 4 -7.60 15.60 -3.01
CA PRO A 4 -7.12 15.93 -4.35
C PRO A 4 -7.37 14.75 -5.31
N ARG A 5 -7.60 15.06 -6.59
CA ARG A 5 -7.77 14.05 -7.64
C ARG A 5 -6.40 13.62 -8.17
N GLN A 6 -6.30 12.37 -8.64
CA GLN A 6 -5.04 11.83 -9.15
C GLN A 6 -4.49 12.62 -10.33
N SER A 7 -5.37 13.18 -11.17
CA SER A 7 -5.02 13.99 -12.34
C SER A 7 -4.29 15.29 -12.00
N GLN A 8 -4.36 15.74 -10.74
CA GLN A 8 -3.65 16.93 -10.26
C GLN A 8 -2.28 16.62 -9.69
N LEU A 9 -1.92 15.33 -9.55
CA LEU A 9 -0.67 14.88 -8.98
C LEU A 9 0.29 14.46 -10.08
N TYR A 10 1.53 14.92 -9.98
CA TYR A 10 2.64 14.51 -10.81
C TYR A 10 3.88 14.29 -9.95
N PRO A 11 4.79 13.38 -10.33
CA PRO A 11 6.06 13.21 -9.65
C PRO A 11 6.85 14.53 -9.68
N GLY A 12 7.44 14.91 -8.54
CA GLY A 12 8.09 16.20 -8.29
C GLY A 12 7.22 17.24 -7.60
N LEU A 13 5.90 17.03 -7.51
CA LEU A 13 4.99 17.96 -6.83
C LEU A 13 5.16 17.92 -5.31
N SER A 14 5.16 19.09 -4.67
CA SER A 14 5.18 19.22 -3.21
C SER A 14 3.80 19.00 -2.61
N VAL A 15 3.69 18.03 -1.70
CA VAL A 15 2.42 17.63 -1.09
C VAL A 15 2.55 17.40 0.40
N ASN A 16 1.42 17.51 1.10
CA ASN A 16 1.27 17.10 2.49
C ASN A 16 0.60 15.73 2.55
N ILE A 17 1.30 14.76 3.13
CA ILE A 17 0.82 13.39 3.28
C ILE A 17 0.66 12.99 4.74
N VAL A 18 -0.28 12.08 5.00
CA VAL A 18 -0.36 11.34 6.26
C VAL A 18 0.32 9.99 6.07
N LEU A 19 1.34 9.72 6.88
CA LEU A 19 1.98 8.41 6.93
C LEU A 19 1.10 7.42 7.70
N LYS A 20 1.30 6.12 7.46
CA LYS A 20 0.53 5.09 8.19
C LYS A 20 0.77 5.16 9.71
N ALA A 21 2.00 5.44 10.13
CA ALA A 21 2.34 5.63 11.55
C ALA A 21 1.57 6.81 12.17
N ASP A 22 1.39 7.89 11.40
CA ASP A 22 0.76 9.12 11.86
C ASP A 22 -0.77 9.14 11.68
N GLN A 23 -1.41 8.07 11.19
CA GLN A 23 -2.86 8.03 10.99
C GLN A 23 -3.67 8.28 12.28
N ARG A 24 -3.15 7.88 13.44
CA ARG A 24 -3.78 8.16 14.75
C ARG A 24 -3.54 9.59 15.22
N SER A 25 -2.37 10.14 14.92
CA SER A 25 -1.97 11.48 15.37
C SER A 25 -2.38 12.59 14.41
N GLY A 26 -2.71 12.26 13.16
CA GLY A 26 -3.03 13.23 12.12
C GLY A 26 -1.86 14.08 11.63
N LYS A 27 -0.61 13.73 12.00
CA LYS A 27 0.57 14.52 11.60
C LYS A 27 0.76 14.47 10.09
N LEU A 28 0.93 15.65 9.51
CA LEU A 28 1.21 15.82 8.09
C LEU A 28 2.71 15.90 7.89
N THR A 29 3.22 15.10 6.96
CA THR A 29 4.60 15.17 6.48
C THR A 29 4.60 15.83 5.12
N THR A 30 5.38 16.89 4.98
CA THR A 30 5.62 17.56 3.71
C THR A 30 6.71 16.83 2.93
N GLY A 31 6.53 16.67 1.62
CA GLY A 31 7.59 16.17 0.74
C GLY A 31 7.20 16.18 -0.73
N GLN A 32 8.16 15.80 -1.59
CA GLN A 32 7.94 15.69 -3.03
C GLN A 32 7.54 14.27 -3.42
N ILE A 33 6.61 14.14 -4.37
CA ILE A 33 6.16 12.84 -4.90
C ILE A 33 7.27 12.22 -5.75
N ALA A 34 7.68 11.00 -5.44
CA ALA A 34 8.52 10.18 -6.31
C ALA A 34 7.67 9.30 -7.24
N ASP A 35 6.61 8.69 -6.69
CA ASP A 35 5.78 7.75 -7.45
C ASP A 35 4.32 7.78 -6.95
N ILE A 36 3.37 7.57 -7.86
CA ILE A 36 1.95 7.51 -7.58
C ILE A 36 1.52 6.04 -7.60
N LEU A 37 1.23 5.50 -6.41
CA LEU A 37 0.93 4.07 -6.21
C LEU A 37 -0.56 3.73 -6.34
N THR A 38 -1.37 4.71 -6.73
CA THR A 38 -2.82 4.61 -6.85
C THR A 38 -3.21 4.35 -8.28
N LYS A 39 -4.09 3.37 -8.50
CA LYS A 39 -4.69 3.10 -9.81
C LYS A 39 -6.19 3.37 -9.72
N GLY A 40 -6.65 4.45 -10.37
CA GLY A 40 -8.07 4.80 -10.48
C GLY A 40 -8.57 5.77 -9.41
N ASP A 41 -9.89 5.89 -9.31
CA ASP A 41 -10.54 6.78 -8.34
C ASP A 41 -10.57 6.13 -6.95
N HIS A 42 -10.11 6.86 -5.94
CA HIS A 42 -10.03 6.36 -4.58
C HIS A 42 -10.77 7.32 -3.64
N PRO A 43 -11.91 6.90 -3.05
CA PRO A 43 -12.76 7.78 -2.26
C PRO A 43 -12.07 8.28 -0.98
N ARG A 44 -11.05 7.56 -0.51
CA ARG A 44 -10.28 7.91 0.69
C ARG A 44 -8.93 8.58 0.39
N GLY A 45 -8.66 8.90 -0.88
CA GLY A 45 -7.47 9.60 -1.34
C GLY A 45 -6.39 8.74 -1.95
N ILE A 46 -5.35 9.44 -2.42
CA ILE A 46 -4.32 8.90 -3.29
C ILE A 46 -3.11 8.51 -2.46
N LYS A 47 -2.68 7.26 -2.60
CA LYS A 47 -1.44 6.74 -2.04
C LYS A 47 -0.26 7.11 -2.95
N VAL A 48 0.75 7.75 -2.37
CA VAL A 48 1.98 8.18 -3.04
C VAL A 48 3.21 7.74 -2.26
N ARG A 49 4.34 7.60 -2.96
CA ARG A 49 5.68 7.46 -2.38
C ARG A 49 6.39 8.80 -2.49
N LEU A 50 6.97 9.29 -1.41
CA LEU A 50 7.83 10.48 -1.43
C LEU A 50 9.24 10.14 -1.94
N THR A 51 10.01 11.16 -2.29
CA THR A 51 11.45 11.05 -2.60
C THR A 51 12.26 10.49 -1.43
N ASP A 52 11.82 10.71 -0.19
CA ASP A 52 12.40 10.12 1.04
C ASP A 52 12.11 8.60 1.18
N GLY A 53 11.32 8.01 0.28
CA GLY A 53 10.92 6.59 0.33
C GLY A 53 9.70 6.31 1.22
N ARG A 54 9.24 7.29 2.01
CA ARG A 54 8.03 7.15 2.84
C ARG A 54 6.76 7.07 1.99
N ILE A 55 5.78 6.29 2.45
CA ILE A 55 4.51 6.05 1.76
C ILE A 55 3.35 6.55 2.61
N GLY A 56 2.44 7.33 2.02
CA GLY A 56 1.28 7.87 2.71
C GLY A 56 0.13 8.26 1.80
N ARG A 57 -0.94 8.79 2.40
CA ARG A 57 -2.11 9.34 1.69
C ARG A 57 -1.98 10.85 1.55
N VAL A 58 -2.22 11.37 0.36
CA VAL A 58 -2.20 12.82 0.11
C VAL A 58 -3.42 13.47 0.76
N GLN A 59 -3.19 14.47 1.59
CA GLN A 59 -4.24 15.28 2.23
C GLN A 59 -4.41 16.65 1.58
N SER A 60 -3.31 17.27 1.15
CA SER A 60 -3.36 18.60 0.54
C SER A 60 -2.15 18.85 -0.37
N LEU A 61 -2.36 19.66 -1.39
CA LEU A 61 -1.30 20.19 -2.25
C LEU A 61 -0.72 21.43 -1.61
N LEU A 62 0.62 21.56 -1.61
CA LEU A 62 1.24 22.81 -1.22
C LEU A 62 1.19 23.74 -2.45
N PRO A 63 0.46 24.87 -2.39
CA PRO A 63 0.60 25.87 -3.43
C PRO A 63 2.04 26.37 -3.39
N SER A 64 2.79 26.19 -4.49
CA SER A 64 4.07 26.87 -4.67
C SER A 64 3.77 28.37 -4.58
N SER A 65 4.26 29.01 -3.53
CA SER A 65 3.88 30.37 -3.17
C SER A 65 4.07 31.35 -4.33
N SER A 66 3.01 32.14 -4.57
CA SER A 66 2.91 33.37 -5.40
C SER A 66 2.56 33.14 -6.89
N PRO A 67 1.63 33.96 -7.46
CA PRO A 67 1.77 35.41 -7.44
C PRO A 67 0.70 36.13 -6.63
N SER A 68 1.14 37.13 -5.88
CA SER A 68 0.33 38.24 -5.41
C SER A 68 -0.27 38.98 -6.61
N PHE A 69 -1.40 38.52 -7.13
CA PHE A 69 -2.20 39.33 -8.04
C PHE A 69 -3.01 40.31 -7.19
N VAL A 70 -2.50 41.54 -7.11
CA VAL A 70 -3.24 42.69 -6.60
C VAL A 70 -4.51 42.82 -7.43
N ALA A 71 -5.67 42.51 -6.85
CA ALA A 71 -6.95 42.66 -7.54
C ALA A 71 -7.23 44.16 -7.77
N PRO A 72 -7.37 44.65 -9.02
CA PRO A 72 -8.02 45.92 -9.24
C PRO A 72 -9.51 45.76 -8.94
N GLN A 73 -10.00 46.54 -7.98
CA GLN A 73 -11.41 46.65 -7.64
C GLN A 73 -12.12 47.32 -8.83
N THR A 74 -12.75 46.54 -9.71
CA THR A 74 -13.62 47.09 -10.75
C THR A 74 -15.07 46.78 -10.43
N SER A 75 -15.72 47.76 -9.79
CA SER A 75 -17.16 47.91 -9.66
C SER A 75 -17.83 47.76 -11.04
N HIS A 76 -18.44 46.61 -11.31
CA HIS A 76 -19.25 46.39 -12.50
C HIS A 76 -20.73 46.36 -12.10
N GLY A 77 -21.43 47.37 -12.60
CA GLY A 77 -22.83 47.66 -12.34
C GLY A 77 -23.77 46.51 -12.68
N HIS A 78 -24.76 46.38 -11.82
CA HIS A 78 -25.98 45.62 -12.01
C HIS A 78 -26.74 46.18 -13.22
N ILE A 79 -26.90 45.38 -14.28
CA ILE A 79 -27.86 45.65 -15.35
C ILE A 79 -28.92 44.56 -15.29
N GLU A 80 -30.11 45.03 -14.92
CA GLU A 80 -31.38 44.32 -14.82
C GLU A 80 -31.82 43.81 -16.21
N PRO A 81 -32.17 42.52 -16.38
CA PRO A 81 -32.73 42.04 -17.64
C PRO A 81 -34.20 42.47 -17.78
N PRO A 82 -34.63 42.93 -18.97
CA PRO A 82 -35.96 43.51 -19.17
C PRO A 82 -37.08 42.46 -19.22
N SER A 83 -38.17 42.79 -18.52
CA SER A 83 -39.46 42.11 -18.52
C SER A 83 -40.17 42.21 -19.87
N HIS A 84 -40.28 41.11 -20.62
CA HIS A 84 -41.18 41.05 -21.78
C HIS A 84 -41.93 39.71 -21.86
N HIS A 85 -43.23 39.83 -21.56
CA HIS A 85 -44.39 39.14 -22.13
C HIS A 85 -44.14 37.96 -23.10
N ASN A 86 -44.76 36.81 -22.81
CA ASN A 86 -45.76 36.29 -23.74
C ASN A 86 -46.67 35.27 -23.07
N GLY A 87 -47.98 35.52 -23.17
CA GLY A 87 -49.01 34.60 -22.72
C GLY A 87 -49.14 33.42 -23.69
N PHE A 88 -49.16 32.22 -23.12
CA PHE A 88 -49.77 31.06 -23.75
C PHE A 88 -50.74 30.43 -22.75
N ALA A 89 -52.00 30.82 -22.85
CA ALA A 89 -53.10 30.01 -22.37
C ALA A 89 -53.25 28.81 -23.31
N ARG A 90 -53.20 27.59 -22.78
CA ARG A 90 -53.87 26.44 -23.37
C ARG A 90 -54.45 25.55 -22.27
N ALA A 91 -55.70 25.20 -22.54
CA ALA A 91 -56.64 24.51 -21.71
C ALA A 91 -56.36 23.00 -21.62
N ASP A 92 -57.22 22.39 -20.82
CA ASP A 92 -57.65 21.00 -20.84
C ASP A 92 -56.91 20.00 -19.95
N SER A 93 -57.60 19.68 -18.85
CA SER A 93 -58.21 18.36 -18.66
C SER A 93 -57.31 17.18 -19.02
N ASP A 94 -56.62 16.60 -18.04
CA ASP A 94 -56.86 15.19 -17.76
C ASP A 94 -56.29 14.77 -16.39
N SER A 95 -57.05 13.89 -15.78
CA SER A 95 -56.76 13.22 -14.54
C SER A 95 -55.54 12.33 -14.72
N ARG A 96 -54.67 12.27 -13.70
CA ARG A 96 -54.06 11.03 -13.16
C ARG A 96 -53.00 11.39 -12.12
N PRO A 97 -53.20 11.07 -10.83
CA PRO A 97 -52.08 11.03 -9.90
C PRO A 97 -51.09 9.97 -10.40
N ARG A 98 -49.83 10.35 -10.60
CA ARG A 98 -48.77 9.36 -10.84
C ARG A 98 -48.71 8.47 -9.61
N GLY A 99 -49.12 7.22 -9.81
CA GLY A 99 -49.01 6.17 -8.82
C GLY A 99 -47.60 6.16 -8.23
N PHE A 100 -47.54 6.24 -6.91
CA PHE A 100 -46.43 5.69 -6.16
C PHE A 100 -46.33 4.22 -6.55
N GLN A 101 -45.38 3.91 -7.42
CA GLN A 101 -44.93 2.55 -7.61
C GLN A 101 -44.20 2.18 -6.33
N GLN A 102 -44.94 1.63 -5.36
CA GLN A 102 -44.34 0.77 -4.36
C GLN A 102 -44.05 -0.53 -5.10
N ASP A 103 -42.81 -0.69 -5.53
CA ASP A 103 -42.27 -2.00 -5.89
C ASP A 103 -42.22 -2.86 -4.62
N VAL A 104 -43.39 -3.38 -4.22
CA VAL A 104 -43.45 -4.51 -3.30
C VAL A 104 -42.85 -5.67 -4.07
N ARG A 105 -41.59 -5.97 -3.78
CA ARG A 105 -41.01 -7.29 -4.07
C ARG A 105 -41.78 -8.33 -3.27
N THR A 106 -42.90 -8.79 -3.79
CA THR A 106 -43.42 -10.13 -3.49
C THR A 106 -42.78 -11.11 -4.48
N ASP A 107 -41.46 -11.21 -4.43
CA ASP A 107 -40.82 -12.45 -4.81
C ASP A 107 -41.16 -13.43 -3.70
N GLY A 108 -42.14 -14.29 -3.96
CA GLY A 108 -42.44 -15.44 -3.16
C GLY A 108 -41.16 -16.24 -2.97
N HIS A 109 -40.56 -16.11 -1.79
CA HIS A 109 -39.49 -16.99 -1.38
C HIS A 109 -40.16 -18.29 -0.98
N ASP A 110 -40.21 -19.24 -1.93
CA ASP A 110 -40.42 -20.65 -1.63
C ASP A 110 -39.55 -21.02 -0.42
N PRO A 111 -40.09 -21.61 0.66
CA PRO A 111 -39.29 -22.14 1.75
C PRO A 111 -38.62 -23.46 1.31
N ALA A 112 -37.81 -23.38 0.26
CA ALA A 112 -36.99 -24.46 -0.24
C ALA A 112 -35.63 -24.40 0.48
N ALA A 113 -35.50 -25.26 1.47
CA ALA A 113 -34.26 -25.67 2.12
C ALA A 113 -33.47 -24.57 2.84
N LEU A 114 -33.69 -24.47 4.15
CA LEU A 114 -32.64 -24.03 5.08
C LEU A 114 -31.37 -24.84 4.78
N PRO A 115 -30.26 -24.23 4.33
CA PRO A 115 -29.00 -24.93 4.35
C PRO A 115 -28.68 -25.20 5.82
N GLU A 116 -28.65 -26.49 6.17
CA GLU A 116 -28.08 -27.04 7.40
C GLU A 116 -26.91 -26.16 7.84
N MET A 117 -27.02 -25.59 9.04
CA MET A 117 -26.01 -24.70 9.62
C MET A 117 -24.67 -25.44 9.62
N GLY A 118 -23.87 -25.20 8.58
CA GLY A 118 -22.53 -25.74 8.46
C GLY A 118 -21.76 -25.44 9.74
N SER A 119 -21.08 -26.45 10.27
CA SER A 119 -20.30 -26.33 11.49
C SER A 119 -19.35 -25.14 11.37
N LEU A 120 -19.15 -24.37 12.46
CA LEU A 120 -18.19 -23.26 12.51
C LEU A 120 -16.78 -23.69 12.02
N ALA A 121 -16.48 -24.99 12.11
CA ALA A 121 -15.27 -25.60 11.57
C ALA A 121 -15.08 -25.44 10.06
N ASP A 122 -16.16 -25.44 9.26
CA ASP A 122 -16.08 -25.33 7.79
C ASP A 122 -15.68 -23.92 7.33
N TYR A 123 -15.93 -22.90 8.16
CA TYR A 123 -15.52 -21.52 7.88
C TYR A 123 -14.07 -21.23 8.27
N ILE A 124 -13.47 -22.08 9.12
CA ILE A 124 -12.04 -21.98 9.47
C ILE A 124 -11.24 -22.63 8.34
N LYS A 125 -10.94 -21.82 7.31
CA LYS A 125 -10.03 -22.22 6.24
C LYS A 125 -8.64 -22.44 6.81
N ALA A 126 -8.30 -23.69 7.11
CA ALA A 126 -6.97 -24.07 7.54
C ALA A 126 -5.93 -23.51 6.55
N PRO A 127 -4.83 -22.91 7.02
CA PRO A 127 -3.79 -22.42 6.12
C PRO A 127 -3.27 -23.61 5.32
N ARG A 128 -3.42 -23.56 3.99
CA ARG A 128 -2.78 -24.53 3.09
C ARG A 128 -1.30 -24.52 3.39
N LYS A 129 -0.77 -25.64 3.91
CA LYS A 129 0.67 -25.88 3.99
C LYS A 129 1.22 -25.76 2.57
N LYS A 130 1.81 -24.61 2.24
CA LYS A 130 2.67 -24.50 1.07
C LYS A 130 3.73 -25.57 1.22
N LYS A 131 3.81 -26.50 0.26
CA LYS A 131 5.01 -27.28 0.01
C LYS A 131 6.17 -26.29 0.03
N GLN A 132 7.07 -26.45 1.00
CA GLN A 132 8.31 -25.70 1.07
C GLN A 132 9.15 -26.11 -0.13
N ALA A 133 8.97 -25.40 -1.25
CA ALA A 133 10.04 -25.21 -2.19
C ALA A 133 10.91 -24.09 -1.60
N ARG A 134 11.99 -24.52 -0.93
CA ARG A 134 13.35 -24.03 -1.06
C ARG A 134 13.55 -22.50 -1.21
N ALA A 135 14.18 -21.91 -0.17
CA ALA A 135 14.86 -20.59 -0.09
C ALA A 135 13.95 -19.34 -0.18
N SER A 136 14.04 -18.33 0.68
CA SER A 136 15.24 -17.77 1.33
C SER A 136 14.91 -17.21 2.72
N GLN A 137 15.61 -17.72 3.73
CA GLN A 137 15.76 -17.02 5.02
C GLN A 137 16.75 -15.87 4.84
N PRO A 138 16.68 -14.79 5.65
CA PRO A 138 17.84 -13.97 5.91
C PRO A 138 18.76 -14.76 6.85
N SER A 139 19.77 -15.43 6.28
CA SER A 139 20.81 -16.12 7.06
C SER A 139 21.68 -15.07 7.75
N LEU A 140 21.32 -14.81 9.00
CA LEU A 140 22.22 -14.37 10.05
C LEU A 140 23.42 -15.34 10.08
N VAL A 141 24.61 -14.82 9.76
CA VAL A 141 25.96 -15.33 10.07
C VAL A 141 26.17 -16.86 9.95
N GLN A 142 26.72 -17.26 8.79
CA GLN A 142 27.71 -18.32 8.56
C GLN A 142 27.97 -19.36 9.68
N PRO A 143 27.68 -20.66 9.47
CA PRO A 143 28.15 -21.75 10.35
C PRO A 143 29.57 -22.25 10.01
N GLU A 144 30.32 -21.61 9.12
CA GLU A 144 31.68 -22.06 8.74
C GLU A 144 32.75 -21.79 9.81
N SER A 145 32.44 -21.03 10.87
CA SER A 145 33.44 -20.58 11.84
C SER A 145 33.76 -21.56 12.97
N THR A 146 32.86 -22.46 13.42
CA THR A 146 33.18 -23.25 14.64
C THR A 146 34.24 -24.31 14.39
N ALA A 147 34.14 -25.02 13.26
CA ALA A 147 35.05 -26.11 12.90
C ALA A 147 36.46 -25.59 12.56
N GLN A 148 36.53 -24.48 11.81
CA GLN A 148 37.79 -23.85 11.45
C GLN A 148 38.46 -23.18 12.66
N ALA A 149 37.68 -22.47 13.49
CA ALA A 149 38.21 -21.83 14.69
C ALA A 149 38.73 -22.84 15.72
N GLU A 150 38.13 -24.03 15.84
CA GLU A 150 38.63 -25.07 16.74
C GLU A 150 40.02 -25.57 16.31
N LEU A 151 40.24 -25.75 15.00
CA LEU A 151 41.53 -26.15 14.44
C LEU A 151 42.56 -25.01 14.47
N GLU A 152 42.15 -23.76 14.30
CA GLU A 152 43.04 -22.59 14.41
C GLU A 152 43.61 -22.40 15.83
N VAL A 153 42.84 -22.75 16.87
CA VAL A 153 43.34 -22.74 18.27
C VAL A 153 44.32 -23.88 18.54
N GLU A 154 44.11 -25.05 17.91
CA GLU A 154 44.98 -26.22 18.08
C GLU A 154 46.30 -26.11 17.28
N PHE A 155 46.28 -25.43 16.13
CA PHE A 155 47.45 -25.21 15.26
C PHE A 155 47.72 -23.72 15.02
N PRO A 156 48.20 -22.96 16.03
CA PRO A 156 48.37 -21.50 15.92
C PRO A 156 49.49 -21.05 14.95
N GLY A 157 50.22 -21.99 14.35
CA GLY A 157 51.30 -21.73 13.38
C GLY A 157 50.92 -21.99 11.93
N LEU A 158 49.71 -22.48 11.64
CA LEU A 158 49.26 -22.74 10.27
C LEU A 158 48.39 -21.60 9.73
N ASP A 159 48.55 -21.31 8.43
CA ASP A 159 47.70 -20.37 7.72
C ASP A 159 46.23 -20.83 7.75
N SER A 160 45.35 -19.92 8.14
CA SER A 160 43.90 -20.13 8.20
C SER A 160 43.31 -20.63 6.87
N ALA A 161 43.88 -20.18 5.75
CA ALA A 161 43.50 -20.63 4.42
C ALA A 161 43.84 -22.12 4.15
N LEU A 162 44.94 -22.62 4.70
CA LEU A 162 45.34 -24.02 4.57
C LEU A 162 44.44 -24.93 5.40
N ILE A 163 44.13 -24.52 6.63
CA ILE A 163 43.16 -25.20 7.51
C ILE A 163 41.79 -25.26 6.83
N ALA A 164 41.34 -24.15 6.24
CA ALA A 164 40.09 -24.08 5.49
C ALA A 164 40.08 -25.00 4.26
N ALA A 165 41.18 -25.05 3.51
CA ALA A 165 41.29 -25.90 2.32
C ALA A 165 41.25 -27.40 2.68
N ILE A 166 41.94 -27.81 3.74
CA ILE A 166 41.94 -29.20 4.21
C ILE A 166 40.57 -29.59 4.76
N LEU A 167 39.91 -28.70 5.51
CA LEU A 167 38.55 -28.95 5.97
C LEU A 167 37.55 -29.07 4.81
N ALA A 168 37.74 -28.29 3.74
CA ALA A 168 36.91 -28.37 2.55
C ALA A 168 37.12 -29.67 1.74
N ASP A 169 38.34 -30.22 1.71
CA ASP A 169 38.67 -31.47 1.01
C ASP A 169 38.12 -32.71 1.74
N HIS A 170 38.27 -32.74 3.07
CA HIS A 170 37.85 -33.87 3.88
C HIS A 170 36.39 -33.80 4.38
N GLY A 171 35.81 -32.60 4.48
CA GLY A 171 34.42 -32.38 4.88
C GLY A 171 34.08 -32.66 6.36
N ASP A 172 35.05 -33.13 7.16
CA ASP A 172 34.91 -33.43 8.59
C ASP A 172 36.13 -32.93 9.39
N VAL A 173 35.87 -32.38 10.58
CA VAL A 173 36.91 -31.80 11.46
C VAL A 173 37.91 -32.83 11.96
N GLY A 174 37.48 -34.07 12.23
CA GLY A 174 38.34 -35.12 12.76
C GLY A 174 39.37 -35.59 11.75
N SER A 175 38.93 -35.79 10.50
CA SER A 175 39.84 -36.17 9.40
C SER A 175 40.79 -35.03 9.03
N ALA A 176 40.31 -33.78 9.03
CA ALA A 176 41.15 -32.61 8.80
C ALA A 176 42.19 -32.42 9.91
N ARG A 177 41.83 -32.69 11.17
CA ARG A 177 42.75 -32.63 12.31
C ARG A 177 43.89 -33.65 12.19
N ASP A 178 43.59 -34.87 11.76
CA ASP A 178 44.58 -35.94 11.65
C ASP A 178 45.60 -35.65 10.53
N THR A 179 45.14 -35.08 9.41
CA THR A 179 46.03 -34.65 8.32
C THR A 179 46.87 -33.44 8.71
N LEU A 180 46.30 -32.45 9.40
CA LEU A 180 47.04 -31.31 9.94
C LEU A 180 48.13 -31.74 10.94
N ARG A 181 47.86 -32.75 11.79
CA ARG A 181 48.87 -33.34 12.70
C ARG A 181 49.99 -34.07 11.98
N THR A 182 49.73 -34.62 10.80
CA THR A 182 50.77 -35.31 10.01
C THR A 182 51.69 -34.31 9.29
N LEU A 183 51.23 -33.07 9.11
CA LEU A 183 51.96 -31.99 8.43
C LEU A 183 52.80 -31.11 9.38
N CYS A 184 52.52 -31.14 10.70
CA CYS A 184 53.32 -30.50 11.75
C CYS A 184 54.38 -31.45 12.33
#